data_AF-A0A7C3SSH2-F1
#
_entry.id   AF-A0A7C3SSH2-F1
#
_cell.length_a   1.000
_cell.length_b   1.000
_cell.length_c   1.000
_cell.angle_alpha   90.00
_cell.angle_beta   90.00
_cell.angle_gamma   90.00
#
_symmetry.space_group_name_H-M   'P 1'
#
loop_
_entity.id
_entity.type
_entity.pdbx_description
1 polymer ?
#
loop_
_entity_poly.entity_id
_entity_poly.type
_entity_poly.pdbx_seq_one_letter_code
_entity_poly.pdbx_strand_id
1 'polypeptide(L)' 'MSEKNVWIVEYDIPVEPASKRRAFYRAVHRELDAKKIKWKWTGRSVIVTPNKDLAQIIHNLAKQYGKTHLYKAAKV' A
#
# COMPACT_ATOMS: atom_id res chain seq x y z
N MET A 1 27.15 5.42 -1.31
CA MET A 1 25.85 4.93 -1.86
C MET A 1 24.77 5.29 -0.87
N SER A 2 23.91 6.28 -1.17
CA SER A 2 22.79 6.66 -0.30
C SER A 2 21.86 5.46 -0.10
N GLU A 3 21.63 5.09 1.15
CA GLU A 3 20.73 4.00 1.53
C GLU A 3 19.33 4.32 1.00
N LYS A 4 18.82 3.49 0.06
CA LYS A 4 17.43 3.62 -0.37
C LYS A 4 16.57 3.15 0.80
N ASN A 5 15.96 4.09 1.53
CA ASN A 5 14.95 3.80 2.53
C ASN A 5 13.85 2.93 1.90
N VAL A 6 13.83 1.63 2.18
CA VAL A 6 12.79 0.72 1.69
C VAL A 6 11.67 0.66 2.72
N TRP A 7 10.45 0.84 2.24
CA TRP A 7 9.22 0.73 3.01
C TRP A 7 8.48 -0.54 2.59
N ILE A 8 7.92 -1.24 3.56
CA ILE A 8 7.14 -2.46 3.35
C ILE A 8 5.75 -2.21 3.92
N VAL A 9 4.72 -2.41 3.10
CA VAL A 9 3.32 -2.36 3.53
C VAL A 9 2.73 -3.73 3.35
N GLU A 10 2.30 -4.32 4.46
CA GLU A 10 1.47 -5.52 4.46
C GLU A 10 0.03 -5.08 4.74
N TYR A 11 -0.93 -5.65 4.02
CA TYR A 11 -2.33 -5.42 4.28
C TYR A 11 -3.13 -6.71 4.11
N ASP A 12 -4.24 -6.81 4.81
CA ASP A 12 -5.21 -7.88 4.68
C ASP A 12 -6.60 -7.27 4.64
N ILE A 13 -7.24 -7.34 3.47
CA ILE A 13 -8.54 -6.72 3.20
C ILE A 13 -9.57 -7.85 3.09
N PRO A 14 -10.64 -7.84 3.91
CA PRO A 14 -11.65 -8.88 3.90
C PRO A 14 -12.16 -9.16 2.49
N VAL A 15 -12.18 -10.45 2.13
CA VAL A 15 -12.74 -10.92 0.86
C VAL A 15 -14.25 -10.80 0.84
N GLU A 16 -14.91 -10.86 2.00
CA GLU A 16 -16.35 -10.70 2.14
C GLU A 16 -16.74 -9.51 3.04
N PRO A 17 -17.70 -8.68 2.60
CA PRO A 17 -18.31 -8.69 1.28
C PRO A 17 -17.31 -8.21 0.20
N ALA A 18 -17.33 -8.83 -0.99
CA ALA A 18 -16.44 -8.47 -2.12
C ALA A 18 -16.48 -6.99 -2.53
N SER A 19 -17.53 -6.25 -2.14
CA SER A 19 -17.63 -4.80 -2.28
C SER A 19 -16.53 -4.04 -1.53
N LYS A 20 -16.13 -4.48 -0.32
CA LYS A 20 -15.10 -3.81 0.49
C LYS A 20 -13.73 -3.85 -0.19
N ARG A 21 -13.32 -5.02 -0.66
CA ARG A 21 -12.05 -5.18 -1.39
C ARG A 21 -12.01 -4.35 -2.67
N ARG A 22 -13.10 -4.34 -3.45
CA ARG A 22 -13.21 -3.48 -4.65
C ARG A 22 -13.16 -1.99 -4.30
N ALA A 23 -13.83 -1.56 -3.23
CA ALA A 23 -13.81 -0.18 -2.76
C ALA A 23 -12.39 0.25 -2.35
N PHE A 24 -11.67 -0.61 -1.62
CA PHE A 24 -10.27 -0.38 -1.27
C PHE A 24 -9.40 -0.12 -2.50
N TYR A 25 -9.38 -1.04 -3.47
CA TYR A 25 -8.55 -0.86 -4.66
C TYR A 25 -8.93 0.39 -5.45
N ARG A 26 -10.23 0.69 -5.61
CA ARG A 26 -10.69 1.92 -6.26
C ARG A 26 -10.19 3.18 -5.54
N ALA A 27 -10.25 3.18 -4.20
CA ALA A 27 -9.75 4.30 -3.41
C ALA A 27 -8.24 4.47 -3.59
N VAL A 28 -7.46 3.39 -3.60
CA VAL A 28 -6.02 3.47 -3.85
C VAL A 28 -5.74 4.02 -5.25
N HIS A 29 -6.37 3.47 -6.29
CA HIS A 29 -6.17 3.96 -7.66
C HIS A 29 -6.45 5.47 -7.78
N ARG A 30 -7.56 5.94 -7.23
CA ARG A 30 -7.92 7.36 -7.23
C ARG A 30 -6.85 8.24 -6.57
N GLU A 31 -6.34 7.84 -5.40
CA GLU A 31 -5.30 8.60 -4.70
C GLU A 31 -3.96 8.60 -5.43
N LEU A 32 -3.57 7.47 -6.03
CA LEU A 32 -2.33 7.37 -6.79
C LEU A 32 -2.40 8.20 -8.07
N ASP A 33 -3.53 8.17 -8.78
CA ASP A 33 -3.75 8.96 -9.99
C ASP A 33 -3.73 10.46 -9.69
N ALA A 34 -4.42 10.91 -8.62
CA ALA A 34 -4.42 12.30 -8.18
C ALA A 34 -3.02 12.82 -7.86
N LYS A 35 -2.15 11.96 -7.32
CA LYS A 35 -0.76 12.29 -6.98
C LYS A 35 0.24 11.96 -8.11
N LYS A 36 -0.24 11.49 -9.27
CA LYS A 36 0.59 11.05 -10.41
C LYS A 36 1.63 9.99 -10.02
N ILE A 37 1.35 9.17 -9.02
CA ILE A 37 2.22 8.09 -8.55
C ILE A 37 1.95 6.85 -9.39
N LYS A 38 2.94 6.43 -10.19
CA LYS A 38 2.86 5.18 -10.97
C LYS A 38 3.20 3.99 -10.07
N TRP A 39 2.34 2.97 -10.08
CA TRP A 39 2.58 1.71 -9.38
C TRP A 39 2.12 0.52 -10.22
N LYS A 40 2.91 -0.55 -10.21
CA LYS A 40 2.55 -1.83 -10.82
C LYS A 40 1.96 -2.74 -9.76
N TRP A 41 0.67 -3.01 -9.87
CA TRP A 41 -0.02 -3.90 -8.96
C TRP A 41 0.46 -5.35 -9.09
N THR A 42 0.50 -6.03 -7.96
CA THR A 42 0.73 -7.47 -7.88
C THR A 42 -0.48 -8.12 -7.22
N GLY A 43 -0.67 -9.42 -7.42
CA GLY A 43 -1.71 -10.18 -6.71
C GLY A 43 -1.41 -10.42 -5.23
N ARG A 44 -0.26 -9.93 -4.72
CA ARG A 44 0.15 -10.09 -3.33
C ARG A 44 -0.38 -8.94 -2.49
N SER A 45 -0.74 -9.21 -1.25
CA SER A 45 -1.16 -8.19 -0.29
C SER A 45 0.03 -7.53 0.45
N VAL A 46 1.18 -7.48 -0.22
CA VAL A 46 2.43 -6.89 0.28
C VAL A 46 3.05 -6.02 -0.79
N ILE A 47 3.48 -4.83 -0.38
CA ILE A 47 4.14 -3.83 -1.23
C ILE A 47 5.48 -3.47 -0.65
N VAL A 48 6.52 -3.57 -1.47
CA VAL A 48 7.88 -3.18 -1.13
C VAL A 48 8.27 -2.04 -2.05
N THR A 49 8.60 -0.88 -1.49
CA THR A 49 8.84 0.33 -2.29
C THR A 49 9.80 1.30 -1.61
N PRO A 50 10.68 1.98 -2.36
CA PRO A 50 11.44 3.10 -1.83
C PRO A 50 10.60 4.39 -1.71
N ASN A 51 9.41 4.43 -2.31
CA ASN A 51 8.51 5.58 -2.28
C ASN A 51 7.68 5.58 -0.99
N LYS A 52 8.06 6.44 -0.04
CA LYS A 52 7.36 6.60 1.23
C LYS A 52 5.90 7.02 1.05
N ASP A 53 5.60 7.90 0.11
CA ASP A 53 4.23 8.39 -0.10
C ASP A 53 3.32 7.27 -0.59
N LEU A 54 3.79 6.45 -1.53
CA LEU A 54 3.08 5.25 -1.96
C LEU A 54 2.78 4.33 -0.76
N ALA A 55 3.79 4.05 0.06
CA ALA A 55 3.63 3.20 1.23
C ALA A 55 2.60 3.76 2.22
N GLN A 56 2.66 5.07 2.49
CA GLN A 56 1.77 5.74 3.44
C GLN A 56 0.32 5.79 2.94
N ILE A 57 0.09 6.07 1.65
CA ILE A 57 -1.25 6.09 1.05
C ILE A 57 -1.90 4.72 1.21
N ILE A 58 -1.20 3.66 0.84
CA ILE A 58 -1.75 2.31 0.89
C ILE A 58 -2.02 1.89 2.31
N HIS A 59 -1.09 2.15 3.23
CA HIS A 59 -1.29 1.85 4.65
C HIS A 59 -2.50 2.60 5.22
N ASN A 60 -2.62 3.90 4.97
CA ASN A 60 -3.73 4.70 5.51
C ASN A 60 -5.08 4.27 4.94
N LEU A 61 -5.15 3.92 3.66
CA LEU A 61 -6.36 3.39 3.07
C LEU A 61 -6.66 2.00 3.63
N ALA A 62 -5.68 1.10 3.68
CA ALA A 62 -5.87 -0.26 4.17
C ALA A 62 -6.41 -0.31 5.62
N LYS A 63 -5.98 0.61 6.49
CA LYS A 63 -6.53 0.79 7.85
C LYS A 63 -8.05 0.96 7.90
N GLN A 64 -8.65 1.56 6.87
CA GLN A 64 -10.09 1.82 6.82
C GLN A 64 -10.90 0.59 6.40
N TYR A 65 -10.28 -0.34 5.68
CA TYR A 65 -10.98 -1.49 5.08
C TYR A 65 -10.61 -2.83 5.73
N GLY A 66 -9.47 -2.92 6.42
CA GLY A 66 -8.97 -4.17 7.00
C GLY A 66 -7.78 -3.96 7.93
N LYS A 67 -6.86 -4.93 7.93
CA LYS A 67 -5.64 -4.90 8.75
C LYS A 67 -4.45 -4.46 7.91
N THR A 68 -3.48 -3.81 8.54
CA THR A 68 -2.25 -3.42 7.84
C THR A 68 -1.11 -3.11 8.81
N HIS A 69 0.10 -3.40 8.35
CA HIS A 69 1.34 -3.00 8.98
C HIS A 69 2.21 -2.23 8.01
N LEU A 70 2.95 -1.25 8.53
CA LEU A 70 3.91 -0.45 7.79
C LEU A 70 5.27 -0.60 8.48
N TYR A 71 6.25 -1.09 7.73
CA TYR A 71 7.60 -1.28 8.20
C TYR A 71 8.57 -0.39 7.42
N LYS A 72 9.64 0.02 8.10
CA LYS A 72 10.82 0.64 7.49
C LYS A 72 11.98 -0.35 7.58
N ALA A 73 12.52 -0.76 6.44
CA ALA A 73 13.68 -1.63 6.42
C ALA A 73 14.91 -0.86 6.91
N ALA A 74 15.64 -1.45 7.84
CA ALA A 74 16.93 -0.96 8.32
C ALA A 74 17.99 -2.00 7.98
N LYS A 75 19.16 -1.56 7.55
CA LYS A 75 20.32 -2.44 7.45
C LYS A 75 20.80 -2.74 8.87
N VAL A 76 21.00 -4.01 9.16
CA VAL A 76 21.63 -4.50 10.39
C VAL A 76 23.04 -5.00 10.10
#